data_AF-A0A0D7P021-F1
#
_entry.id   AF-A0A0D7P021-F1
#
_cell.length_a   1.000
_cell.length_b   1.000
_cell.length_c   1.000
_cell.angle_alpha   90.00
_cell.angle_beta   90.00
_cell.angle_gamma   90.00
#
_symmetry.space_group_name_H-M   'P 1'
#
loop_
_entity.id
_entity.type
_entity.pdbx_description
1 polymer ?
#
loop_
_entity_poly.entity_id
_entity_poly.type
_entity_poly.pdbx_seq_one_letter_code
_entity_poly.pdbx_strand_id
1 'polypeptide(L)'
;MPRLISPLVLALVGLILFGDGAYIHAKAWLAQVLLQRAFDRSVATGEAVKPWSWADTWPVARIEVKRIGASAIVLAGTSGQALAFGPGHIDQTVDAGERGIAVYAAHRDTHFRFLRNVAIGDVIEVTRSDGKHFRYRADASSVVRFDASGIDVATQDFELVLTTCWPFDAVTPGPERYILHATLIGTDG
;
A
#
# COMPACT_ATOMS: atom_id res chain seq x y z
N MET A 1 -5.16 20.70 -50.94
CA MET A 1 -4.23 19.91 -50.11
C MET A 1 -4.10 20.32 -48.63
N PRO A 2 -4.40 21.55 -48.14
CA PRO A 2 -4.23 21.87 -46.71
C PRO A 2 -5.31 21.28 -45.77
N ARG A 3 -6.45 20.82 -46.31
CA ARG A 3 -7.58 20.29 -45.52
C ARG A 3 -7.32 18.94 -44.84
N LEU A 4 -6.31 18.19 -45.26
CA LEU A 4 -5.95 16.88 -44.70
C LEU A 4 -4.83 16.95 -43.66
N ILE A 5 -4.14 18.10 -43.53
CA ILE A 5 -3.02 18.26 -42.60
C ILE A 5 -3.55 18.33 -41.16
N SER A 6 -4.60 19.12 -40.91
CA SER A 6 -5.21 19.25 -39.59
C SER A 6 -5.73 17.94 -38.98
N PRO A 7 -6.51 17.09 -39.69
CA PRO A 7 -6.95 15.81 -39.12
C PRO A 7 -5.78 14.85 -38.87
N LEU A 8 -4.73 14.88 -39.71
CA LEU A 8 -3.56 14.02 -39.52
C LEU A 8 -2.71 14.46 -38.32
N VAL A 9 -2.56 15.78 -38.11
CA VAL A 9 -1.92 16.33 -36.90
C VAL A 9 -2.71 15.98 -35.65
N LEU A 10 -4.04 16.13 -35.68
CA LEU A 10 -4.89 15.75 -34.54
C LEU A 10 -4.82 14.24 -34.23
N ALA A 11 -4.81 13.38 -35.25
CA ALA A 11 -4.65 11.95 -35.09
C ALA A 11 -3.29 11.59 -34.47
N LEU A 12 -2.21 12.25 -34.91
CA LEU A 12 -0.87 12.06 -34.35
C LEU A 12 -0.80 12.48 -32.87
N VAL A 13 -1.35 13.65 -32.53
CA VAL A 13 -1.42 14.11 -31.13
C VAL A 13 -2.24 13.14 -30.28
N GLY A 14 -3.37 12.65 -30.80
CA GLY A 14 -4.19 11.63 -30.11
C GLY A 14 -3.43 10.33 -29.85
N LEU A 15 -2.64 9.85 -30.82
CA LEU A 15 -1.79 8.66 -30.65
C LEU A 15 -0.70 8.86 -29.60
N ILE A 16 -0.08 10.04 -29.56
CA ILE A 16 0.95 10.38 -28.56
C ILE A 16 0.33 10.37 -27.16
N LEU A 17 -0.79 11.07 -26.96
CA LEU A 17 -1.47 11.13 -25.66
C LEU A 17 -1.94 9.74 -25.18
N PHE A 18 -2.43 8.91 -26.10
CA PHE A 18 -2.81 7.54 -25.79
C PHE A 18 -1.59 6.69 -25.40
N GLY A 19 -0.47 6.83 -26.11
CA GLY A 19 0.79 6.16 -25.80
C GLY A 19 1.30 6.52 -24.41
N ASP A 20 1.26 7.79 -24.04
CA ASP A 20 1.66 8.27 -22.71
C ASP A 20 0.78 7.68 -21.60
N GLY A 21 -0.55 7.65 -21.80
CA GLY A 21 -1.46 7.02 -20.85
C GLY A 21 -1.21 5.53 -20.69
N ALA A 22 -1.04 4.81 -21.79
CA ALA A 22 -0.74 3.38 -21.77
C ALA A 22 0.59 3.07 -21.06
N TYR A 23 1.60 3.93 -21.25
CA TYR A 23 2.91 3.78 -20.61
C TYR A 23 2.81 3.83 -19.07
N ILE A 24 2.00 4.72 -18.50
CA ILE A 24 1.81 4.83 -17.05
C ILE A 24 1.23 3.54 -16.47
N HIS A 25 0.19 2.99 -17.10
CA HIS A 25 -0.43 1.73 -16.67
C HIS A 25 0.51 0.54 -16.83
N ALA A 26 1.24 0.45 -17.94
CA ALA A 26 2.21 -0.60 -18.16
C ALA A 26 3.33 -0.58 -17.11
N LYS A 27 3.83 0.61 -16.76
CA LYS A 27 4.83 0.80 -15.71
C LYS A 27 4.31 0.40 -14.34
N ALA A 28 3.09 0.80 -13.99
CA ALA A 28 2.47 0.42 -12.72
C ALA A 28 2.30 -1.10 -12.61
N TRP A 29 1.82 -1.76 -13.67
CA TRP A 29 1.70 -3.21 -13.71
C TRP A 29 3.06 -3.91 -13.55
N LEU A 30 4.06 -3.48 -14.33
CA LEU A 30 5.41 -4.05 -14.24
C LEU A 30 6.01 -3.86 -12.83
N ALA A 31 5.80 -2.69 -12.21
CA ALA A 31 6.26 -2.43 -10.86
C ALA A 31 5.65 -3.42 -9.85
N GLN A 32 4.35 -3.72 -9.94
CA GLN A 32 3.72 -4.73 -9.07
C GLN A 32 4.33 -6.12 -9.25
N VAL A 33 4.60 -6.53 -10.49
CA VAL A 33 5.27 -7.81 -10.76
C VAL A 33 6.68 -7.86 -10.18
N LEU A 34 7.44 -6.76 -10.29
CA LEU A 34 8.79 -6.67 -9.73
C LEU A 34 8.80 -6.65 -8.20
N LEU A 35 7.84 -5.96 -7.59
CA LEU A 35 7.64 -5.94 -6.14
C LEU A 35 7.31 -7.32 -5.60
N GLN A 36 6.37 -8.02 -6.25
CA GLN A 36 6.02 -9.39 -5.91
C GLN A 36 7.24 -10.33 -5.96
N ARG A 37 8.01 -10.28 -7.05
CA ARG A 37 9.24 -11.09 -7.20
C ARG A 37 10.29 -10.74 -6.16
N ALA A 38 10.48 -9.47 -5.86
CA ALA A 38 11.43 -9.02 -4.85
C ALA A 38 11.03 -9.50 -3.46
N PHE A 39 9.74 -9.42 -3.12
CA PHE A 39 9.22 -9.93 -1.85
C PHE A 39 9.41 -11.44 -1.73
N ASP A 40 9.03 -12.20 -2.76
CA ASP A 40 9.18 -13.67 -2.75
C ASP A 40 10.66 -14.06 -2.60
N ARG A 41 11.59 -13.31 -3.22
CA ARG A 41 13.03 -13.51 -3.04
C ARG A 41 13.51 -13.11 -1.64
N SER A 42 12.99 -12.02 -1.07
CA SER A 42 13.30 -11.63 0.31
C SER A 42 12.89 -12.70 1.31
N VAL A 43 11.68 -13.25 1.18
CA VAL A 43 11.22 -14.37 2.01
C VAL A 43 12.11 -15.61 1.83
N ALA A 44 12.49 -15.95 0.60
CA ALA A 44 13.31 -17.13 0.34
C ALA A 44 14.77 -17.02 0.82
N THR A 45 15.33 -15.80 0.85
CA THR A 45 16.74 -15.56 1.17
C THR A 45 16.99 -15.00 2.56
N GLY A 46 15.96 -14.40 3.19
CA GLY A 46 16.09 -13.63 4.42
C GLY A 46 16.74 -12.26 4.23
N GLU A 47 17.02 -11.83 2.99
CA GLU A 47 17.67 -10.56 2.69
C GLU A 47 16.69 -9.53 2.13
N ALA A 48 16.94 -8.25 2.38
CA ALA A 48 16.20 -7.16 1.76
C ALA A 48 16.54 -7.06 0.25
N VAL A 49 15.54 -7.27 -0.62
CA VAL A 49 15.72 -7.26 -2.08
C VAL A 49 14.98 -6.08 -2.69
N LYS A 50 15.72 -5.24 -3.43
CA LYS A 50 15.11 -4.14 -4.19
C LYS A 50 14.39 -4.68 -5.45
N PRO A 51 13.22 -4.12 -5.81
CA PRO A 51 12.48 -4.53 -7.01
C PRO A 51 13.17 -4.12 -8.33
N TRP A 52 13.99 -3.09 -8.30
CA TRP A 52 14.93 -2.70 -9.35
C TRP A 52 16.13 -1.99 -8.71
N SER A 53 17.26 -1.93 -9.41
CA SER A 53 18.55 -1.58 -8.81
C SER A 53 18.60 -0.16 -8.20
N TRP A 54 17.87 0.78 -8.77
CA TRP A 54 17.81 2.17 -8.29
C TRP A 54 16.58 2.49 -7.43
N ALA A 55 15.83 1.48 -6.94
CA ALA A 55 14.75 1.73 -5.99
C ALA A 55 15.31 2.28 -4.66
N ASP A 56 14.62 3.24 -4.07
CA ASP A 56 14.91 3.77 -2.73
C ASP A 56 14.26 2.94 -1.61
N THR A 57 13.47 1.94 -1.99
CA THR A 57 12.72 1.06 -1.09
C THR A 57 12.82 -0.41 -1.51
N TRP A 58 12.32 -1.30 -0.65
CA TRP A 58 12.19 -2.74 -0.88
C TRP A 58 10.92 -3.27 -0.17
N PRO A 59 10.35 -4.40 -0.60
CA PRO A 59 9.23 -5.05 0.09
C PRO A 59 9.58 -5.51 1.50
N VAL A 60 8.71 -5.24 2.47
CA VAL A 60 8.85 -5.65 3.87
C VAL A 60 7.70 -6.51 4.37
N ALA A 61 6.52 -6.40 3.76
CA ALA A 61 5.38 -7.24 4.10
C ALA A 61 4.43 -7.41 2.90
N ARG A 62 3.55 -8.39 2.99
CA ARG A 62 2.34 -8.53 2.16
C ARG A 62 1.13 -8.50 3.09
N ILE A 63 0.15 -7.64 2.77
CA ILE A 63 -1.14 -7.57 3.46
C ILE A 63 -2.20 -8.22 2.57
N GLU A 64 -3.04 -9.08 3.14
CA GLU A 64 -4.13 -9.73 2.42
C GLU A 64 -5.42 -9.71 3.22
N VAL A 65 -6.55 -9.46 2.54
CA VAL A 65 -7.90 -9.57 3.12
C VAL A 65 -8.71 -10.50 2.23
N LYS A 66 -8.66 -11.79 2.55
CA LYS A 66 -9.21 -12.87 1.70
C LYS A 66 -10.69 -12.68 1.35
N ARG A 67 -11.52 -12.22 2.30
CA ARG A 67 -12.97 -12.00 2.08
C ARG A 67 -13.27 -11.10 0.89
N ILE A 68 -12.42 -10.10 0.65
CA ILE A 68 -12.60 -9.11 -0.44
C ILE A 68 -11.57 -9.28 -1.57
N GLY A 69 -10.75 -10.33 -1.53
CA GLY A 69 -9.73 -10.59 -2.55
C GLY A 69 -8.67 -9.48 -2.66
N ALA A 70 -8.42 -8.73 -1.58
CA ALA A 70 -7.43 -7.65 -1.57
C ALA A 70 -6.05 -8.20 -1.18
N SER A 71 -5.01 -7.72 -1.87
CA SER A 71 -3.60 -8.03 -1.58
C SER A 71 -2.74 -6.80 -1.93
N ALA A 72 -1.75 -6.49 -1.10
CA ALA A 72 -0.84 -5.37 -1.32
C ALA A 72 0.56 -5.67 -0.76
N ILE A 73 1.60 -5.31 -1.51
CA ILE A 73 3.00 -5.38 -1.05
C ILE A 73 3.36 -4.07 -0.34
N VAL A 74 3.67 -4.17 0.95
CA VAL A 74 4.16 -3.06 1.79
C VAL A 74 5.64 -2.87 1.57
N LEU A 75 6.05 -1.61 1.46
CA LEU A 75 7.40 -1.17 1.17
C LEU A 75 8.05 -0.53 2.41
N ALA A 76 9.37 -0.64 2.50
CA ALA A 76 10.16 0.04 3.53
C ALA A 76 10.02 1.57 3.39
N GLY A 77 9.58 2.24 4.45
CA GLY A 77 9.42 3.68 4.51
C GLY A 77 8.23 4.22 3.72
N THR A 78 8.04 5.54 3.79
CA THR A 78 6.92 6.28 3.17
C THR A 78 7.39 7.38 2.22
N SER A 79 8.51 7.15 1.53
CA SER A 79 9.00 8.08 0.50
C SER A 79 7.97 8.24 -0.64
N GLY A 80 8.09 9.33 -1.40
CA GLY A 80 7.22 9.54 -2.57
C GLY A 80 7.35 8.44 -3.62
N GLN A 81 8.53 7.83 -3.77
CA GLN A 81 8.70 6.69 -4.67
C GLN A 81 8.05 5.42 -4.10
N ALA A 82 8.18 5.15 -2.80
CA ALA A 82 7.51 4.02 -2.17
C ALA A 82 5.98 4.13 -2.30
N LEU A 83 5.41 5.25 -1.87
CA LEU A 83 3.95 5.46 -1.91
C LEU A 83 3.38 5.51 -3.34
N ALA A 84 4.20 5.81 -4.34
CA ALA A 84 3.78 5.71 -5.74
C ALA A 84 3.49 4.25 -6.16
N PHE A 85 4.10 3.26 -5.53
CA PHE A 85 4.00 1.85 -5.94
C PHE A 85 3.37 0.90 -4.91
N GLY A 86 3.21 1.29 -3.65
CA GLY A 86 2.50 0.47 -2.67
C GLY A 86 2.24 1.18 -1.35
N PRO A 87 1.62 0.49 -0.37
CA PRO A 87 1.65 0.91 1.02
C PRO A 87 3.09 0.99 1.52
N GLY A 88 3.38 1.98 2.36
CA GLY A 88 4.66 2.14 3.03
C GLY A 88 4.54 1.85 4.52
N HIS A 89 5.60 1.27 5.09
CA HIS A 89 5.76 1.13 6.53
C HIS A 89 6.23 2.44 7.13
N ILE A 90 5.52 2.93 8.14
CA ILE A 90 5.90 4.15 8.85
C ILE A 90 7.11 3.86 9.72
N ASP A 91 8.17 4.63 9.51
CA ASP A 91 9.40 4.54 10.30
C ASP A 91 9.10 4.73 11.79
N GLN A 92 9.92 4.11 12.64
CA GLN A 92 9.78 4.17 14.11
C GLN A 92 8.52 3.47 14.66
N THR A 93 7.82 2.70 13.84
CA THR A 93 6.78 1.76 14.28
C THR A 93 7.32 0.34 14.18
N VAL A 94 6.81 -0.57 15.00
CA VAL A 94 7.35 -1.95 15.05
C VAL A 94 6.95 -2.72 13.78
N ASP A 95 7.64 -3.83 13.53
CA ASP A 95 7.19 -4.74 12.49
C ASP A 95 5.91 -5.48 12.91
N ALA A 96 5.11 -5.91 11.95
CA ALA A 96 3.93 -6.71 12.24
C ALA A 96 4.28 -7.94 13.09
N GLY A 97 3.54 -8.12 14.17
CA GLY A 97 3.63 -9.26 15.09
C GLY A 97 4.58 -9.02 16.25
N GLU A 98 5.28 -7.89 16.25
CA GLU A 98 6.08 -7.46 17.38
C GLU A 98 5.24 -6.70 18.39
N ARG A 99 5.73 -6.64 19.62
CA ARG A 99 5.05 -5.91 20.71
C ARG A 99 5.11 -4.42 20.42
N GLY A 100 3.95 -3.78 20.29
CA GLY A 100 3.76 -2.40 19.89
C GLY A 100 2.73 -2.28 18.76
N ILE A 101 2.79 -1.16 18.05
CA ILE A 101 1.92 -0.89 16.89
C ILE A 101 2.75 -0.89 15.61
N ALA A 102 2.37 -1.73 14.65
CA ALA A 102 2.87 -1.67 13.27
C ALA A 102 1.94 -0.78 12.44
N VAL A 103 2.47 0.26 11.81
CA VAL A 103 1.65 1.24 11.05
C VAL A 103 2.00 1.22 9.58
N TYR A 104 1.02 0.93 8.73
CA TYR A 104 1.14 0.98 7.27
C TYR A 104 0.26 2.08 6.70
N ALA A 105 0.81 2.87 5.78
CA ALA A 105 0.13 4.00 5.18
C ALA A 105 0.15 3.90 3.65
N ALA A 106 -0.97 4.23 2.99
CA ALA A 106 -1.01 4.27 1.54
C ALA A 106 -2.04 5.28 1.00
N HIS A 107 -2.00 5.54 -0.30
CA HIS A 107 -3.00 6.34 -0.99
C HIS A 107 -4.39 5.65 -0.99
N ARG A 108 -5.44 6.45 -0.75
CA ARG A 108 -6.83 5.98 -0.56
C ARG A 108 -7.53 5.52 -1.84
N ASP A 109 -7.03 5.94 -2.98
CA ASP A 109 -7.63 5.81 -4.31
C ASP A 109 -6.92 4.74 -5.17
N THR A 110 -5.72 4.35 -4.76
CA THR A 110 -4.93 3.29 -5.39
C THR A 110 -4.72 2.13 -4.40
N HIS A 111 -3.65 2.17 -3.63
CA HIS A 111 -3.14 1.02 -2.86
C HIS A 111 -4.04 0.61 -1.69
N PHE A 112 -4.60 1.56 -0.94
CA PHE A 112 -5.52 1.30 0.18
C PHE A 112 -6.99 1.58 -0.15
N ARG A 113 -7.33 1.64 -1.44
CA ARG A 113 -8.73 1.75 -1.87
C ARG A 113 -9.62 0.63 -1.34
N PHE A 114 -9.05 -0.55 -1.11
CA PHE A 114 -9.80 -1.69 -0.57
C PHE A 114 -10.28 -1.49 0.88
N LEU A 115 -9.67 -0.58 1.66
CA LEU A 115 -10.07 -0.32 3.04
C LEU A 115 -11.53 0.12 3.17
N ARG A 116 -12.10 0.76 2.14
CA ARG A 116 -13.53 1.12 2.09
C ARG A 116 -14.47 -0.08 2.18
N ASN A 117 -13.98 -1.28 1.88
CA ASN A 117 -14.74 -2.52 1.87
C ASN A 117 -14.39 -3.44 3.04
N VAL A 118 -13.43 -3.07 3.89
CA VAL A 118 -13.07 -3.85 5.08
C VAL A 118 -14.14 -3.61 6.15
N ALA A 119 -14.64 -4.70 6.73
CA ALA A 119 -15.63 -4.67 7.79
C ALA A 119 -14.98 -5.01 9.12
N ILE A 120 -15.52 -4.48 10.23
CA ILE A 120 -15.13 -4.92 11.57
C ILE A 120 -15.40 -6.42 11.70
N GLY A 121 -14.43 -7.15 12.21
CA GLY A 121 -14.38 -8.61 12.29
C GLY A 121 -13.62 -9.29 11.15
N ASP A 122 -13.25 -8.57 10.08
CA ASP A 122 -12.45 -9.14 8.99
C ASP A 122 -11.07 -9.57 9.47
N VAL A 123 -10.57 -10.66 8.88
CA VAL A 123 -9.21 -11.12 9.09
C VAL A 123 -8.29 -10.47 8.06
N ILE A 124 -7.26 -9.79 8.56
CA ILE A 124 -6.16 -9.22 7.80
C ILE A 124 -4.95 -10.11 8.03
N GLU A 125 -4.43 -10.70 6.97
CA GLU A 125 -3.24 -11.53 7.02
C GLU A 125 -2.03 -10.69 6.62
N VAL A 126 -0.97 -10.76 7.42
CA VAL A 126 0.30 -10.09 7.14
C VAL A 126 1.40 -11.13 7.06
N THR A 127 2.06 -11.22 5.91
CA THR A 127 3.30 -12.00 5.75
C THR A 127 4.47 -11.04 5.76
N ARG A 128 5.40 -11.20 6.69
CA ARG A 128 6.64 -10.39 6.73
C ARG A 128 7.68 -10.93 5.76
N SER A 129 8.63 -10.07 5.38
CA SER A 129 9.76 -10.44 4.53
C SER A 129 10.69 -11.49 5.17
N ASP A 130 10.57 -11.76 6.48
CA ASP A 130 11.25 -12.86 7.16
C ASP A 130 10.49 -14.20 7.06
N GLY A 131 9.37 -14.22 6.32
CA GLY A 131 8.55 -15.41 6.11
C GLY A 131 7.53 -15.70 7.22
N LYS A 132 7.48 -14.89 8.29
CA LYS A 132 6.49 -15.10 9.35
C LYS A 132 5.11 -14.62 8.93
N HIS A 133 4.07 -15.35 9.35
CA HIS A 133 2.69 -15.08 9.05
C HIS A 133 1.89 -14.69 10.29
N PHE A 134 1.15 -13.59 10.20
CA PHE A 134 0.35 -13.03 11.28
C PHE A 134 -1.08 -12.80 10.83
N ARG A 135 -2.04 -13.08 11.71
CA ARG A 135 -3.46 -12.82 11.47
C ARG A 135 -3.95 -11.79 12.46
N TYR A 136 -4.50 -10.71 11.95
CA TYR A 136 -5.13 -9.63 12.70
C TYR A 136 -6.62 -9.62 12.46
N ARG A 137 -7.40 -9.20 13.46
CA ARG A 137 -8.82 -8.95 13.31
C ARG A 137 -9.05 -7.44 13.26
N ALA A 138 -9.76 -6.96 12.25
CA ALA A 138 -10.19 -5.57 12.20
C ALA A 138 -11.18 -5.29 13.36
N ASP A 139 -10.83 -4.43 14.30
CA ASP A 139 -11.61 -4.26 15.54
C ASP A 139 -12.37 -2.94 15.58
N ALA A 140 -11.74 -1.87 15.10
CA ALA A 140 -12.31 -0.54 15.09
C ALA A 140 -11.79 0.27 13.90
N SER A 141 -12.53 1.31 13.55
CA SER A 141 -12.05 2.35 12.65
C SER A 141 -12.41 3.73 13.15
N SER A 142 -11.58 4.71 12.82
CA SER A 142 -11.77 6.10 13.20
C SER A 142 -11.40 7.04 12.06
N VAL A 143 -11.95 8.25 12.09
CA VAL A 143 -11.53 9.35 11.22
C VAL A 143 -10.99 10.44 12.12
N VAL A 144 -9.74 10.82 11.87
CA VAL A 144 -9.02 11.80 12.69
C VAL A 144 -8.34 12.83 11.79
N ARG A 145 -7.91 13.95 12.37
CA ARG A 145 -7.01 14.85 11.66
C ARG A 145 -5.60 14.28 11.58
N PHE A 146 -4.87 14.62 10.53
CA PHE A 146 -3.52 14.14 10.25
C PHE A 146 -2.51 14.44 11.37
N ASP A 147 -2.75 15.49 12.16
CA ASP A 147 -1.92 15.95 13.29
C ASP A 147 -2.42 15.47 14.66
N ALA A 148 -3.48 14.66 14.68
CA ALA A 148 -4.12 14.17 15.90
C ALA A 148 -4.49 12.70 15.75
N SER A 149 -3.50 11.87 15.38
CA SER A 149 -3.74 10.43 15.12
C SER A 149 -4.23 9.67 16.34
N GLY A 150 -3.80 10.07 17.55
CA GLY A 150 -4.09 9.35 18.79
C GLY A 150 -3.42 7.97 18.86
N ILE A 151 -2.55 7.63 17.90
CA ILE A 151 -1.80 6.37 17.90
C ILE A 151 -0.67 6.49 18.92
N ASP A 152 -0.81 5.78 20.04
CA ASP A 152 0.24 5.67 21.05
C ASP A 152 1.16 4.51 20.68
N VAL A 153 2.30 4.78 20.05
CA VAL A 153 3.25 3.72 19.68
C VAL A 153 3.89 3.00 20.88
N ALA A 154 3.67 3.49 22.11
CA ALA A 154 4.22 2.91 23.34
C ALA A 154 3.29 1.89 24.02
N THR A 155 2.14 1.54 23.44
CA THR A 155 1.31 0.43 23.99
C THR A 155 2.10 -0.89 24.01
N GLN A 156 1.70 -1.77 24.92
CA GLN A 156 2.26 -3.12 25.06
C GLN A 156 1.44 -4.19 24.32
N ASP A 157 0.49 -3.78 23.48
CA ASP A 157 -0.35 -4.66 22.67
C ASP A 157 0.38 -5.14 21.41
N PHE A 158 -0.29 -5.94 20.59
CA PHE A 158 0.20 -6.41 19.29
C PHE A 158 -0.78 -5.93 18.22
N GLU A 159 -0.62 -4.68 17.80
CA GLU A 159 -1.59 -3.98 16.98
C GLU A 159 -1.06 -3.71 15.57
N LEU A 160 -1.95 -3.81 14.60
CA LEU A 160 -1.75 -3.38 13.22
C LEU A 160 -2.67 -2.19 12.95
N VAL A 161 -2.09 -1.10 12.47
CA VAL A 161 -2.82 0.08 12.00
C VAL A 161 -2.64 0.25 10.51
N LEU A 162 -3.75 0.33 9.77
CA LEU A 162 -3.78 0.69 8.35
C LEU A 162 -4.38 2.08 8.21
N THR A 163 -3.61 3.03 7.66
CA THR A 163 -4.04 4.44 7.57
C THR A 163 -4.01 5.00 6.15
N THR A 164 -4.98 5.85 5.83
CA THR A 164 -5.07 6.53 4.53
C THR A 164 -5.79 7.88 4.62
N CYS A 165 -5.77 8.67 3.57
CA CYS A 165 -6.53 9.92 3.50
C CYS A 165 -8.04 9.68 3.49
N TRP A 166 -8.80 10.59 4.07
CA TRP A 166 -10.27 10.56 4.09
C TRP A 166 -10.86 11.86 3.51
N PRO A 167 -12.06 11.84 2.90
CA PRO A 167 -12.91 10.67 2.58
C PRO A 167 -12.39 9.86 1.38
N PHE A 168 -12.79 8.59 1.29
CA PHE A 168 -12.33 7.66 0.24
C PHE A 168 -12.56 8.21 -1.18
N ASP A 169 -13.70 8.85 -1.42
CA ASP A 169 -14.09 9.37 -2.73
C ASP A 169 -13.69 10.85 -2.96
N ALA A 170 -12.87 11.45 -2.07
CA ALA A 170 -12.39 12.81 -2.29
C ALA A 170 -11.49 12.90 -3.53
N VAL A 171 -11.61 14.00 -4.27
CA VAL A 171 -10.76 14.31 -5.44
C VAL A 171 -9.57 15.19 -5.05
N THR A 172 -9.68 15.95 -3.95
CA THR A 172 -8.63 16.84 -3.45
C THR A 172 -7.99 16.30 -2.16
N PRO A 173 -6.80 16.79 -1.78
CA PRO A 173 -6.23 16.52 -0.47
C PRO A 173 -7.09 17.11 0.66
N GLY A 174 -7.11 16.43 1.80
CA GLY A 174 -7.81 16.87 3.00
C GLY A 174 -6.99 16.59 4.26
N PRO A 175 -7.33 17.24 5.38
CA PRO A 175 -6.62 17.06 6.65
C PRO A 175 -6.99 15.74 7.34
N GLU A 176 -8.04 15.05 6.88
CA GLU A 176 -8.55 13.87 7.56
C GLU A 176 -7.86 12.58 7.12
N ARG A 177 -7.77 11.64 8.06
CA ARG A 177 -7.20 10.30 7.88
C ARG A 177 -8.17 9.27 8.41
N TYR A 178 -8.41 8.23 7.61
CA TYR A 178 -9.07 7.02 8.06
C TYR A 178 -8.03 6.10 8.67
N ILE A 179 -8.32 5.58 9.86
CA ILE A 179 -7.47 4.66 10.60
C ILE A 179 -8.27 3.39 10.87
N LEU A 180 -7.76 2.26 10.41
CA LEU A 180 -8.26 0.94 10.77
C LEU A 180 -7.33 0.34 11.81
N HIS A 181 -7.89 -0.04 12.96
CA HIS A 181 -7.20 -0.72 14.05
C HIS A 181 -7.49 -2.21 13.99
N ALA A 182 -6.47 -3.03 14.18
CA ALA A 182 -6.60 -4.48 14.17
C ALA A 182 -5.69 -5.17 15.18
N THR A 183 -6.24 -6.06 15.99
CA THR A 183 -5.50 -6.80 17.03
C THR A 183 -5.03 -8.15 16.52
N LEU A 184 -3.82 -8.55 16.90
CA LEU A 184 -3.28 -9.86 16.60
C LEU A 184 -4.14 -10.97 17.20
N ILE A 185 -4.60 -11.92 16.38
CA ILE A 185 -5.39 -13.08 16.80
C ILE A 185 -4.67 -14.42 16.60
N GLY A 186 -3.50 -14.42 15.96
CA GLY A 186 -2.68 -15.62 15.80
C GLY A 186 -1.46 -15.42 14.91
N THR A 187 -0.51 -16.35 15.06
CA THR A 187 0.63 -16.54 14.17
C THR A 187 0.46 -17.89 13.49
N ASP A 188 0.57 -17.93 12.17
CA ASP A 188 0.65 -19.21 11.47
C ASP A 188 2.16 -19.56 11.41
N GLY A 189 2.52 -20.67 12.07
CA GLY A 189 3.90 -21.17 12.19
C GLY A 189 4.19 -22.25 11.16
#